data_AF-A0A955EFW1-F1
#
_entry.id   AF-A0A955EFW1-F1
#
_cell.length_a   1.000
_cell.length_b   1.000
_cell.length_c   1.000
_cell.angle_alpha   90.00
_cell.angle_beta   90.00
_cell.angle_gamma   90.00
#
_symmetry.space_group_name_H-M   'P 1'
#
loop_
_entity.id
_entity.type
_entity.pdbx_description
1 polymer ?
#
loop_
_entity_poly.entity_id
_entity_poly.type
_entity_poly.pdbx_seq_one_letter_code
_entity_poly.pdbx_strand_id
1 'polypeptide(L)'
;LMKRPGVFGFAIIESPAVWIGDGELIRQARAAAADAWPERIFIAVGDQEGGRRDVDHQRWINDVRALESILREAGLGDDRLRVVVEAGAVHNEAAWAGRLPGALAFLCPRED
;
A
#
# COMPACT_ATOMS: atom_id res chain seq x y z
N LEU A 1 -1.44 -6.02 -10.48
CA LEU A 1 -1.49 -4.58 -10.83
C LEU A 1 -0.59 -4.32 -12.03
N MET A 2 0.72 -4.15 -11.83
CA MET A 2 1.70 -3.81 -12.90
C MET A 2 1.71 -4.76 -14.12
N LYS A 3 1.46 -6.06 -13.91
CA LYS A 3 1.46 -7.06 -15.01
C LYS A 3 0.21 -7.02 -15.89
N ARG A 4 -0.82 -6.27 -15.50
CA ARG A 4 -2.09 -6.12 -16.23
C ARG A 4 -2.54 -4.66 -16.21
N PRO A 5 -1.80 -3.74 -16.86
CA PRO A 5 -2.19 -2.33 -16.95
C PRO A 5 -3.60 -2.18 -17.54
N GLY A 6 -4.35 -1.18 -17.06
CA GLY A 6 -5.71 -0.89 -17.53
C GLY A 6 -6.83 -1.85 -17.10
N VAL A 7 -6.51 -2.97 -16.43
CA VAL A 7 -7.53 -3.92 -15.93
C VAL A 7 -8.06 -3.52 -14.55
N PHE A 8 -7.17 -3.07 -13.67
CA PHE A 8 -7.52 -2.71 -12.30
C PHE A 8 -7.46 -1.19 -12.14
N GLY A 9 -8.61 -0.55 -12.01
CA GLY A 9 -8.71 0.90 -11.78
C GLY A 9 -8.25 1.30 -10.38
N PHE A 10 -8.46 0.44 -9.38
CA PHE A 10 -8.16 0.72 -7.97
C PHE A 10 -7.43 -0.44 -7.29
N ALA A 11 -6.71 -0.12 -6.20
CA ALA A 11 -6.10 -1.12 -5.33
C ALA A 11 -6.13 -0.68 -3.85
N ILE A 12 -6.45 -1.62 -2.96
CA ILE A 12 -6.21 -1.54 -1.51
C ILE A 12 -5.11 -2.55 -1.20
N ILE A 13 -4.05 -2.11 -0.52
CA ILE A 13 -2.90 -2.92 -0.14
C ILE A 13 -2.70 -2.78 1.38
N GLU A 14 -3.11 -3.80 2.13
CA GLU A 14 -3.01 -3.83 3.60
C GLU A 14 -1.79 -4.66 4.03
N SER A 15 -1.00 -4.11 4.95
CA SER A 15 0.17 -4.72 5.59
C SER A 15 1.04 -5.53 4.60
N PRO A 16 1.57 -4.92 3.52
CA PRO A 16 2.26 -5.66 2.48
C PRO A 16 3.62 -6.19 2.96
N ALA A 17 3.80 -7.51 2.89
CA ALA A 17 5.08 -8.17 3.17
C ALA A 17 6.04 -8.09 1.97
N VAL A 18 6.52 -6.88 1.63
CA VAL A 18 7.25 -6.60 0.37
C VAL A 18 8.58 -7.33 0.25
N TRP A 19 9.14 -7.83 1.36
CA TRP A 19 10.40 -8.59 1.38
C TRP A 19 10.30 -10.02 0.85
N ILE A 20 9.08 -10.56 0.73
CA ILE A 20 8.88 -11.92 0.25
C ILE A 20 9.49 -12.06 -1.16
N GLY A 21 10.15 -13.19 -1.41
CA GLY A 21 10.83 -13.44 -2.69
C GLY A 21 12.05 -12.53 -2.90
N ASP A 22 12.78 -12.23 -1.83
CA ASP A 22 13.98 -11.38 -1.87
C ASP A 22 13.67 -9.95 -2.37
N GLY A 23 12.52 -9.39 -1.98
CA GLY A 23 12.14 -8.04 -2.40
C GLY A 23 11.67 -7.94 -3.86
N GLU A 24 11.22 -9.05 -4.46
CA GLU A 24 10.79 -9.10 -5.85
C GLU A 24 9.71 -8.05 -6.18
N LEU A 25 8.78 -7.80 -5.26
CA LEU A 25 7.76 -6.78 -5.45
C LEU A 25 8.36 -5.39 -5.65
N ILE A 26 9.36 -5.03 -4.84
CA ILE A 26 10.05 -3.74 -4.94
C ILE A 26 10.82 -3.63 -6.26
N ARG A 27 11.51 -4.71 -6.67
CA ARG A 27 12.20 -4.75 -7.97
C ARG A 27 11.22 -4.57 -9.13
N GLN A 28 10.12 -5.31 -9.13
CA GLN A 28 9.07 -5.17 -10.15
C GLN A 28 8.47 -3.77 -10.16
N ALA A 29 8.20 -3.19 -8.98
CA ALA A 29 7.67 -1.84 -8.85
C ALA A 29 8.60 -0.78 -9.45
N ARG A 30 9.92 -0.88 -9.19
CA ARG A 30 10.90 0.04 -9.77
C ARG A 30 11.05 -0.09 -11.29
N ALA A 31 10.85 -1.29 -11.83
CA ALA A 31 10.97 -1.55 -13.26
C ALA A 31 9.65 -1.29 -14.04
N ALA A 32 8.54 -1.04 -13.35
CA ALA A 32 7.26 -0.82 -13.97
C ALA A 32 7.20 0.53 -14.69
N ALA A 33 6.56 0.56 -15.86
CA ALA A 33 6.25 1.80 -16.55
C ALA A 33 5.25 2.64 -15.73
N ALA A 34 5.29 3.96 -15.90
CA ALA A 34 4.43 4.88 -15.15
C ALA A 34 2.92 4.63 -15.39
N ASP A 35 2.55 4.16 -16.57
CA ASP A 35 1.18 3.80 -16.96
C ASP A 35 0.75 2.39 -16.51
N ALA A 36 1.64 1.63 -15.86
CA ALA A 36 1.34 0.29 -15.35
C ALA A 36 0.51 0.29 -14.05
N TRP A 37 0.34 1.46 -13.43
CA TRP A 37 -0.30 1.62 -12.13
C TRP A 37 -1.80 1.92 -12.24
N PRO A 38 -2.61 1.40 -11.29
CA PRO A 38 -4.01 1.81 -11.15
C PRO A 38 -4.20 3.32 -11.06
N GLU A 39 -5.43 3.78 -11.31
CA GLU A 39 -5.81 5.18 -11.19
C GLU A 39 -5.63 5.67 -9.74
N ARG A 40 -6.12 4.89 -8.76
CA ARG A 40 -5.93 5.17 -7.34
C ARG A 40 -5.44 3.95 -6.55
N ILE A 41 -4.52 4.17 -5.62
CA ILE A 41 -3.94 3.14 -4.75
C ILE A 41 -4.01 3.62 -3.31
N PHE A 42 -4.56 2.78 -2.44
CA PHE A 42 -4.52 2.95 -0.99
C PHE A 42 -3.58 1.89 -0.40
N ILE A 43 -2.62 2.32 0.42
CA ILE A 43 -1.69 1.43 1.13
C ILE A 43 -1.80 1.73 2.62
N ALA A 44 -1.92 0.70 3.44
CA ALA A 44 -1.91 0.89 4.89
C ALA A 44 -1.16 -0.19 5.64
N VAL A 45 -0.67 0.17 6.83
CA VAL A 45 0.07 -0.68 7.75
C VAL A 45 -0.13 -0.19 9.18
N GLY A 46 -0.09 -1.08 10.16
CA GLY A 46 -0.04 -0.73 11.57
C GLY A 46 1.40 -0.46 12.04
N ASP A 47 1.57 0.18 13.20
CA ASP A 47 2.89 0.31 13.85
C ASP A 47 3.20 -0.78 14.88
N GLN A 48 2.26 -1.70 15.15
CA GLN A 48 2.40 -2.88 16.03
C GLN A 48 2.27 -4.20 15.24
N GLU A 49 2.81 -4.23 14.02
CA GLU A 49 2.70 -5.36 13.09
C GLU A 49 3.39 -6.64 13.60
N GLY A 50 2.82 -7.81 13.31
CA GLY A 50 3.38 -9.11 13.70
C GLY A 50 3.06 -9.59 15.12
N GLY A 51 2.42 -8.77 15.95
CA GLY A 51 1.75 -9.19 17.20
C GLY A 51 2.65 -9.83 18.27
N ARG A 52 3.97 -9.81 18.09
CA ARG A 52 4.97 -10.37 18.99
C ARG A 52 6.11 -9.37 19.19
N ARG A 53 6.69 -9.36 20.39
CA ARG A 53 7.75 -8.41 20.78
C ARG A 53 9.07 -8.61 20.02
N ASP A 54 9.24 -9.73 19.34
CA ASP A 54 10.44 -10.10 18.57
C ASP A 54 10.35 -9.72 17.08
N VAL A 55 9.24 -9.11 16.66
CA VAL A 55 9.08 -8.61 15.29
C VAL A 55 9.60 -7.19 15.20
N ASP A 56 10.46 -6.93 14.22
CA ASP A 56 10.85 -5.57 13.87
C ASP A 56 9.65 -4.85 13.23
N HIS A 57 8.87 -4.17 14.06
CA HIS A 57 7.73 -3.37 13.61
C HIS A 57 8.14 -2.25 12.64
N GLN A 58 9.36 -1.72 12.78
CA GLN A 58 9.85 -0.65 11.90
C GLN A 58 10.06 -1.14 10.48
N ARG A 59 10.39 -2.42 10.30
CA ARG A 59 10.52 -3.01 8.95
C ARG A 59 9.26 -2.83 8.13
N TRP A 60 8.09 -3.11 8.69
CA TRP A 60 6.80 -2.98 8.00
C TRP A 60 6.52 -1.54 7.55
N ILE A 61 6.85 -0.57 8.40
CA ILE A 61 6.72 0.85 8.08
C ILE A 61 7.71 1.22 6.97
N ASN A 62 8.99 0.83 7.12
CA ASN A 62 10.03 1.12 6.14
C ASN A 62 9.70 0.55 4.76
N ASP A 63 9.13 -0.65 4.71
CA ASP A 63 8.69 -1.31 3.50
C ASP A 63 7.55 -0.57 2.80
N VAL A 64 6.56 -0.11 3.57
CA VAL A 64 5.48 0.74 3.03
C VAL A 64 6.01 2.09 2.54
N ARG A 65 6.96 2.72 3.27
CA ARG A 65 7.59 3.96 2.83
C ARG A 65 8.47 3.79 1.59
N ALA A 66 9.14 2.65 1.46
CA ALA A 66 9.88 2.32 0.24
C ALA A 66 8.95 2.19 -0.96
N LEU A 67 7.82 1.50 -0.79
CA LEU A 67 6.80 1.38 -1.84
C LEU A 67 6.14 2.73 -2.16
N GLU A 68 5.88 3.56 -1.15
CA GLU A 68 5.42 4.93 -1.33
C GLU A 68 6.39 5.72 -2.23
N SER A 69 7.68 5.74 -1.90
CA SER A 69 8.69 6.45 -2.70
C SER A 69 8.66 6.03 -4.17
N ILE A 70 8.59 4.71 -4.43
CA ILE A 70 8.57 4.17 -5.80
C ILE A 70 7.33 4.63 -6.57
N LEU A 71 6.16 4.61 -5.93
CA LEU A 71 4.91 5.03 -6.56
C LEU A 71 4.87 6.55 -6.79
N ARG A 72 5.43 7.33 -5.86
CA ARG A 72 5.61 8.78 -6.04
C ARG A 72 6.55 9.10 -7.20
N GLU A 73 7.69 8.42 -7.27
CA GLU A 73 8.65 8.50 -8.39
C GLU A 73 8.00 8.12 -9.73
N ALA A 74 7.05 7.18 -9.72
CA ALA A 74 6.25 6.79 -10.88
C ALA A 74 5.13 7.80 -11.25
N GLY A 75 5.00 8.92 -10.54
CA GLY A 75 4.07 10.00 -10.86
C GLY A 75 2.70 9.90 -10.19
N LEU A 76 2.53 9.07 -9.15
CA LEU A 76 1.27 9.01 -8.40
C LEU A 76 1.20 10.16 -7.37
N GLY A 77 0.41 11.18 -7.69
CA GLY A 77 0.11 12.32 -6.81
C GLY A 77 -0.81 11.97 -5.64
N ASP A 78 -1.10 12.95 -4.77
CA ASP A 78 -1.91 12.78 -3.56
C ASP A 78 -3.38 12.42 -3.84
N ASP A 79 -3.86 12.71 -5.04
CA ASP A 79 -5.16 12.34 -5.58
C ASP A 79 -5.21 10.87 -6.05
N ARG A 80 -4.04 10.26 -6.28
CA ARG A 80 -3.87 8.91 -6.80
C ARG A 80 -3.23 7.93 -5.81
N LEU A 81 -2.51 8.40 -4.81
CA LEU A 81 -1.87 7.57 -3.81
C LEU A 81 -2.17 8.07 -2.39
N ARG A 82 -2.68 7.18 -1.56
CA ARG A 82 -2.83 7.41 -0.11
C ARG A 82 -2.11 6.33 0.67
N VAL A 83 -1.23 6.74 1.58
CA VAL A 83 -0.46 5.86 2.45
C VAL A 83 -0.77 6.17 3.90
N VAL A 84 -1.15 5.15 4.68
CA VAL A 84 -1.55 5.28 6.09
C VAL A 84 -0.66 4.39 6.96
N VAL A 85 -0.12 4.98 8.02
CA VAL A 85 0.48 4.24 9.14
C VAL A 85 -0.43 4.45 10.33
N GLU A 86 -1.11 3.40 10.78
CA GLU A 86 -2.06 3.47 11.88
C GLU A 86 -1.39 3.14 13.22
N ALA A 87 -1.43 4.10 14.13
CA ALA A 87 -0.87 3.95 15.47
C ALA A 87 -1.63 2.92 16.29
N GLY A 88 -0.92 1.98 16.91
CA GLY A 88 -1.47 0.92 17.75
C GLY A 88 -2.09 -0.25 16.98
N ALA A 89 -2.17 -0.19 15.65
CA ALA A 89 -2.77 -1.25 14.86
C ALA A 89 -1.82 -2.43 14.65
N VAL A 90 -2.40 -3.63 14.60
CA VAL A 90 -1.69 -4.92 14.45
C VAL A 90 -2.06 -5.60 13.12
N HIS A 91 -1.36 -6.70 12.78
CA HIS A 91 -1.57 -7.48 11.56
C HIS A 91 -2.83 -8.35 11.62
N ASN A 92 -4.03 -7.77 11.48
CA ASN A 92 -5.28 -8.53 11.48
C ASN A 92 -6.41 -7.89 10.68
N GLU A 93 -7.43 -8.71 10.41
CA GLU A 93 -8.63 -8.33 9.67
C GLU A 93 -9.46 -7.25 10.35
N ALA A 94 -9.41 -7.16 11.69
CA ALA A 94 -10.14 -6.14 12.43
C ALA A 94 -9.57 -4.73 12.15
N ALA A 95 -8.24 -4.58 12.14
CA ALA A 95 -7.58 -3.34 11.77
C ALA A 95 -7.84 -2.99 10.30
N TRP A 96 -7.74 -3.98 9.40
CA TRP A 96 -8.03 -3.78 7.97
C TRP A 96 -9.48 -3.34 7.73
N ALA A 97 -10.44 -3.99 8.39
CA ALA A 97 -11.85 -3.63 8.32
C ALA A 97 -12.11 -2.21 8.85
N GLY A 98 -11.38 -1.78 9.89
CA GLY A 98 -11.45 -0.41 10.40
C GLY A 98 -11.01 0.65 9.38
N ARG A 99 -9.99 0.34 8.57
CA ARG A 99 -9.49 1.23 7.51
C ARG A 99 -10.29 1.19 6.21
N LEU A 100 -10.99 0.08 5.95
CA LEU A 100 -11.70 -0.16 4.71
C LEU A 100 -12.67 0.98 4.29
N PRO A 101 -13.52 1.55 5.18
CA PRO A 101 -14.38 2.66 4.81
C PRO A 101 -13.62 3.88 4.31
N GLY A 102 -12.50 4.24 4.96
CA GLY A 102 -11.65 5.35 4.54
C GLY A 102 -10.92 5.08 3.23
N ALA A 103 -10.50 3.83 3.01
CA ALA A 103 -9.92 3.40 1.74
C ALA A 103 -10.94 3.51 0.59
N LEU A 104 -12.16 3.01 0.79
CA LEU A 104 -13.22 3.09 -0.22
C LEU A 104 -13.64 4.52 -0.53
N ALA A 105 -13.72 5.40 0.48
CA ALA A 105 -14.01 6.82 0.27
C ALA A 105 -12.93 7.53 -0.57
N PHE A 106 -11.66 7.14 -0.42
CA PHE A 106 -10.56 7.66 -1.23
C PHE A 106 -10.58 7.10 -2.66
N LEU A 107 -10.83 5.80 -2.83
CA LEU A 107 -10.78 5.14 -4.14
C LEU A 107 -12.00 5.50 -5.01
N CYS A 108 -13.17 5.57 -4.38
CA CYS A 108 -14.46 5.82 -5.02
C CYS A 108 -15.08 7.11 -4.45
N PRO A 109 -14.47 8.29 -4.68
CA PRO A 109 -15.10 9.54 -4.30
C PRO A 109 -16.42 9.68 -5.03
N ARG A 110 -17.40 10.32 -4.39
CA ARG A 110 -18.65 10.66 -5.06
C ARG A 110 -18.34 11.61 -6.21
N GLU A 111 -18.89 11.32 -7.38
CA GLU A 111 -18.99 12.30 -8.46
C GLU A 111 -20.07 13.31 -8.07
N ASP A 112 -19.76 14.61 -8.22
CA ASP A 112 -20.69 15.72 -8.02
C ASP A 112 -21.66 15.86 -9.20
#